data_AF-J3KVZ2-F1
#
_entry.id   AF-J3KVZ2-F1
#
_cell.length_a   1.000
_cell.length_b   1.000
_cell.length_c   1.000
_cell.angle_alpha   90.00
_cell.angle_beta   90.00
_cell.angle_gamma   90.00
#
_symmetry.space_group_name_H-M   'P 1'
#
loop_
_entity.id
_entity.type
_entity.pdbx_description
1 polymer ?
#
loop_
_entity_poly.entity_id
_entity_poly.type
_entity_poly.pdbx_seq_one_letter_code
_entity_poly.pdbx_strand_id
1 'polypeptide(L)'
;MKVAMATSMIFFFLLAGAAGEASSDDIRLSGDGGAAEQQARPWKCCDNIEKLPEKIFPPRWRCNDELEASQCVDACAVCREAPGPFPGPLICDDVYWGVDPGPLCTERPWGSCCDRAFCTKTNPPTCRCADEVASCAAACQDCQPVESSEPPRYVCQDQFTGQPGPSCTPDAYN
;
A
#
# COMPACT_ATOMS: atom_id res chain seq x y z
N MET A 1 -26.77 -16.34 -68.43
CA MET A 1 -27.37 -17.42 -67.62
C MET A 1 -26.45 -18.63 -67.68
N LYS A 2 -26.27 -19.32 -66.53
CA LYS A 2 -25.72 -20.69 -66.35
C LYS A 2 -24.18 -20.82 -66.44
N VAL A 3 -23.43 -21.40 -65.51
CA VAL A 3 -23.63 -22.00 -64.16
C VAL A 3 -22.26 -21.92 -63.45
N ALA A 4 -22.23 -21.72 -62.13
CA ALA A 4 -21.06 -21.99 -61.28
C ALA A 4 -21.16 -23.40 -60.68
N MET A 5 -20.09 -24.19 -60.73
CA MET A 5 -19.82 -25.43 -59.96
C MET A 5 -18.28 -25.55 -59.89
N ALA A 6 -17.60 -25.25 -58.79
CA ALA A 6 -17.46 -25.99 -57.52
C ALA A 6 -16.47 -27.18 -57.58
N THR A 7 -15.57 -27.21 -56.57
CA THR A 7 -14.65 -28.28 -56.15
C THR A 7 -13.40 -28.49 -57.05
N SER A 8 -12.20 -28.79 -56.55
CA SER A 8 -11.85 -29.64 -55.43
C SER A 8 -10.45 -29.32 -54.88
N MET A 9 -10.29 -29.56 -53.59
CA MET A 9 -9.12 -29.33 -52.76
C MET A 9 -7.91 -30.20 -53.13
N ILE A 10 -6.70 -29.62 -53.10
CA ILE A 10 -5.46 -30.38 -52.92
C ILE A 10 -4.64 -29.74 -51.79
N PHE A 11 -4.61 -30.47 -50.68
CA PHE A 11 -3.81 -30.26 -49.47
C PHE A 11 -2.33 -30.56 -49.74
N PHE A 12 -1.44 -29.65 -49.36
CA PHE A 12 -0.03 -29.97 -49.08
C PHE A 12 0.37 -29.29 -47.76
N PHE A 13 0.11 -29.97 -46.65
CA PHE A 13 0.71 -29.64 -45.35
C PHE A 13 2.04 -30.39 -45.23
N LEU A 14 3.14 -29.65 -45.24
CA LEU A 14 4.46 -30.15 -44.85
C LEU A 14 4.54 -30.20 -43.33
N LEU A 15 4.43 -31.41 -42.76
CA LEU A 15 4.76 -31.71 -41.37
C LEU A 15 6.20 -32.24 -41.31
N ALA A 16 7.11 -31.43 -40.77
CA ALA A 16 8.40 -31.91 -40.29
C ALA A 16 8.25 -32.27 -38.80
N GLY A 17 8.48 -33.54 -38.45
CA GLY A 17 8.39 -34.04 -37.09
C GLY A 17 9.71 -34.66 -36.61
N ALA A 18 10.07 -34.26 -35.38
CA ALA A 18 10.87 -34.93 -34.34
C ALA A 18 12.32 -35.40 -34.67
N ALA A 19 13.30 -35.38 -33.77
CA ALA A 19 13.29 -35.35 -32.31
C ALA A 19 14.57 -34.64 -31.80
N GLY A 20 14.45 -33.84 -30.74
CA GLY A 20 15.57 -33.41 -29.92
C GLY A 20 15.70 -34.33 -28.71
N GLU A 21 16.87 -34.93 -28.52
CA GLU A 21 17.35 -35.48 -27.25
C GLU A 21 18.21 -34.42 -26.56
N ALA A 22 17.73 -33.95 -25.43
CA ALA A 22 18.45 -33.23 -24.38
C ALA A 22 17.50 -33.25 -23.18
N SER A 23 17.89 -33.33 -21.92
CA SER A 23 19.16 -33.53 -21.22
C SER A 23 18.68 -33.79 -19.79
N SER A 24 19.48 -34.50 -19.00
CA SER A 24 19.19 -34.81 -17.59
C SER A 24 18.77 -33.57 -16.80
N ASP A 25 17.63 -33.62 -16.10
CA ASP A 25 17.28 -32.66 -15.05
C ASP A 25 17.07 -33.42 -13.74
N ASP A 26 18.06 -33.28 -12.87
CA ASP A 26 17.97 -33.53 -11.44
C ASP A 26 16.80 -32.72 -10.86
N ILE A 27 15.78 -33.40 -10.36
CA ILE A 27 14.69 -32.78 -9.60
C ILE A 27 15.26 -32.32 -8.25
N ARG A 28 15.79 -31.10 -8.22
CA ARG A 28 15.99 -30.37 -6.96
C ARG A 28 14.61 -29.93 -6.48
N LEU A 29 14.11 -30.59 -5.46
CA LEU A 29 13.04 -30.08 -4.61
C LEU A 29 13.57 -28.82 -3.90
N SER A 30 13.42 -27.66 -4.53
CA SER A 30 13.53 -26.39 -3.83
C SER A 30 12.39 -26.33 -2.82
N GLY A 31 12.71 -26.66 -1.57
CA GLY A 31 11.97 -26.21 -0.41
C GLY A 31 12.15 -24.70 -0.29
N ASP A 32 11.46 -23.96 -1.15
CA ASP A 32 11.36 -22.51 -1.05
C ASP A 32 10.13 -22.22 -0.18
N GLY A 33 10.39 -21.90 1.08
CA GLY A 33 9.36 -21.42 1.97
C GLY A 33 8.72 -20.21 1.32
N GLY A 34 7.42 -20.28 1.04
CA GLY A 34 6.67 -19.27 0.31
C GLY A 34 6.85 -17.88 0.90
N ALA A 35 7.83 -17.14 0.37
CA ALA A 35 7.80 -15.71 0.35
C ALA A 35 6.65 -15.36 -0.59
N ALA A 36 5.51 -14.97 -0.02
CA ALA A 36 4.41 -14.41 -0.79
C ALA A 36 5.01 -13.31 -1.69
N GLU A 37 4.87 -13.49 -3.01
CA GLU A 37 5.19 -12.47 -4.00
C GLU A 37 4.55 -11.16 -3.53
N GLN A 38 5.37 -10.22 -3.08
CA GLN A 38 4.90 -8.95 -2.53
C GLN A 38 4.26 -8.17 -3.68
N GLN A 39 2.93 -8.26 -3.82
CA GLN A 39 2.19 -7.49 -4.81
C GLN A 39 2.55 -6.00 -4.65
N ALA A 40 2.91 -5.34 -5.74
CA ALA A 40 3.14 -3.90 -5.70
C ALA A 40 1.84 -3.20 -5.32
N ARG A 41 1.91 -2.29 -4.35
CA ARG A 41 0.74 -1.51 -3.95
C ARG A 41 0.34 -0.50 -5.05
N PRO A 42 -0.95 -0.22 -5.25
CA PRO A 42 -1.43 0.72 -6.29
C PRO A 42 -1.04 2.19 -6.02
N TRP A 43 -0.84 2.56 -4.75
CA TRP A 43 -0.58 3.94 -4.34
C TRP A 43 0.85 4.16 -3.85
N LYS A 44 1.37 5.38 -4.05
CA LYS A 44 2.68 5.78 -3.50
C LYS A 44 2.59 6.17 -2.03
N CYS A 45 1.49 6.78 -1.62
CA CYS A 45 1.16 7.12 -0.25
C CYS A 45 -0.37 7.07 -0.11
N CYS A 46 -0.91 7.00 1.11
CA CYS A 46 -2.35 7.03 1.35
C CYS A 46 -2.68 7.64 2.71
N ASP A 47 -3.51 8.69 2.78
CA ASP A 47 -3.90 9.32 4.05
C ASP A 47 -5.09 8.61 4.71
N ASN A 48 -6.07 8.18 3.93
CA ASN A 48 -7.28 7.50 4.36
C ASN A 48 -7.18 5.98 4.11
N ILE A 49 -6.24 5.34 4.80
CA ILE A 49 -6.01 3.90 4.67
C ILE A 49 -7.01 3.08 5.48
N GLU A 50 -7.68 2.13 4.82
CA GLU A 50 -8.62 1.21 5.45
C GLU A 50 -8.06 -0.22 5.47
N LYS A 51 -8.03 -0.84 6.65
CA LYS A 51 -7.83 -2.28 6.77
C LYS A 51 -9.17 -2.98 6.57
N LEU A 52 -9.25 -3.87 5.58
CA LEU A 52 -10.45 -4.65 5.34
C LEU A 52 -10.76 -5.58 6.54
N PRO A 53 -12.04 -5.87 6.82
CA PRO A 53 -12.47 -6.57 8.04
C PRO A 53 -12.04 -8.04 8.12
N GLU A 54 -11.48 -8.57 7.04
CA GLU A 54 -11.03 -9.95 6.92
C GLU A 54 -9.88 -10.22 7.89
N LYS A 55 -10.04 -11.21 8.76
CA LYS A 55 -9.04 -11.60 9.76
C LYS A 55 -7.99 -12.52 9.17
N ILE A 56 -7.29 -12.04 8.14
CA ILE A 56 -6.20 -12.74 7.47
C ILE A 56 -4.86 -12.05 7.73
N PHE A 57 -3.78 -12.82 7.70
CA PHE A 57 -2.42 -12.32 7.81
C PHE A 57 -1.60 -12.77 6.59
N PRO A 58 -0.94 -11.85 5.84
CA PRO A 58 -0.97 -10.39 6.02
C PRO A 58 -2.37 -9.78 5.82
N PRO A 59 -2.65 -8.59 6.38
CA PRO A 59 -3.93 -7.91 6.16
C PRO A 59 -4.16 -7.48 4.70
N ARG A 60 -5.42 -7.22 4.36
CA ARG A 60 -5.78 -6.51 3.13
C ARG A 60 -6.12 -5.05 3.41
N TRP A 61 -5.69 -4.18 2.51
CA TRP A 61 -5.79 -2.74 2.63
C TRP A 61 -6.43 -2.12 1.38
N ARG A 62 -7.17 -1.04 1.58
CA ARG A 62 -7.67 -0.16 0.51
C ARG A 62 -7.33 1.28 0.86
N CYS A 63 -6.93 2.05 -0.15
CA CYS A 63 -6.78 3.50 0.00
C CYS A 63 -8.06 4.23 -0.40
N ASN A 64 -8.66 4.94 0.55
CA ASN A 64 -9.87 5.74 0.35
C ASN A 64 -9.56 7.23 0.22
N ASP A 65 -8.37 7.57 -0.29
CA ASP A 65 -8.05 8.96 -0.66
C ASP A 65 -8.93 9.37 -1.84
N GLU A 66 -9.51 10.56 -1.75
CA GLU A 66 -10.30 11.15 -2.82
C GLU A 66 -9.37 11.60 -3.95
N LEU A 67 -9.61 11.06 -5.14
CA LEU A 67 -8.81 11.26 -6.34
C LEU A 67 -9.65 11.95 -7.42
N GLU A 68 -8.98 12.78 -8.22
CA GLU A 68 -9.51 13.21 -9.50
C GLU A 68 -9.59 12.04 -10.48
N ALA A 69 -10.48 12.13 -11.47
CA ALA A 69 -10.73 11.02 -12.40
C ALA A 69 -9.49 10.56 -13.16
N SER A 70 -8.61 11.50 -13.57
CA SER A 70 -7.35 11.15 -14.23
C SER A 70 -6.40 10.40 -13.30
N GLN A 71 -6.27 10.85 -12.04
CA GLN A 71 -5.39 10.22 -11.06
C GLN A 71 -5.82 8.80 -10.74
N CYS A 72 -7.12 8.55 -10.66
CA CYS A 72 -7.62 7.21 -10.40
C CYS A 72 -7.34 6.24 -11.57
N VAL A 73 -7.56 6.66 -12.82
CA VAL A 73 -7.29 5.83 -14.01
C VAL A 73 -5.80 5.53 -14.18
N ASP A 74 -4.93 6.47 -13.80
CA ASP A 74 -3.48 6.29 -13.90
C ASP A 74 -2.90 5.39 -12.80
N ALA A 75 -3.49 5.40 -11.61
CA ALA A 75 -2.97 4.70 -10.43
C ALA A 75 -3.63 3.34 -10.16
N CYS A 76 -4.87 3.13 -10.60
CA CYS A 76 -5.71 2.01 -10.16
C CYS A 76 -6.36 1.27 -11.32
N ALA A 77 -6.51 -0.04 -11.17
CA ALA A 77 -7.23 -0.88 -12.13
C ALA A 77 -8.75 -0.64 -12.03
N VAL A 78 -9.27 -0.41 -10.83
CA VAL A 78 -10.70 -0.16 -10.59
C VAL A 78 -10.91 1.11 -9.76
N CYS A 79 -11.77 1.99 -10.28
CA CYS A 79 -12.21 3.23 -9.62
C CYS A 79 -13.67 3.12 -9.21
N ARG A 80 -14.02 3.66 -8.04
CA ARG A 80 -15.41 3.80 -7.59
C ARG A 80 -15.67 5.20 -7.05
N GLU A 81 -16.92 5.59 -6.96
CA GLU A 81 -17.31 6.81 -6.26
C GLU A 81 -17.15 6.66 -4.75
N ALA A 82 -16.64 7.72 -4.12
CA ALA A 82 -16.58 7.84 -2.67
C ALA A 82 -18.00 7.83 -2.08
N PRO A 83 -18.21 7.26 -0.88
CA PRO A 83 -19.49 7.35 -0.20
C PRO A 83 -19.86 8.82 0.07
N GLY A 84 -21.00 9.29 -0.44
CA GLY A 84 -21.41 10.68 -0.23
C GLY A 84 -22.49 11.16 -1.21
N PRO A 85 -22.76 12.47 -1.22
CA PRO A 85 -23.67 13.10 -2.18
C PRO A 85 -23.16 12.92 -3.62
N PHE A 86 -24.07 12.68 -4.56
CA PHE A 86 -23.74 12.51 -5.97
C PHE A 86 -23.82 13.85 -6.73
N PRO A 87 -22.88 14.14 -7.65
CA PRO A 87 -21.67 13.36 -7.98
C PRO A 87 -20.56 13.57 -6.93
N GLY A 88 -19.94 12.47 -6.50
CA GLY A 88 -18.86 12.48 -5.52
C GLY A 88 -17.47 12.30 -6.16
N PRO A 89 -16.39 12.53 -5.40
CA PRO A 89 -15.03 12.22 -5.84
C PRO A 89 -14.84 10.72 -6.07
N LEU A 90 -13.77 10.33 -6.76
CA LEU A 90 -13.43 8.93 -7.01
C LEU A 90 -12.42 8.44 -5.96
N ILE A 91 -12.47 7.15 -5.66
CA ILE A 91 -11.47 6.45 -4.84
C ILE A 91 -10.99 5.21 -5.58
N CYS A 92 -9.78 4.79 -5.26
CA CYS A 92 -9.17 3.55 -5.75
C CYS A 92 -9.81 2.35 -5.07
N ASP A 93 -10.44 1.43 -5.82
CA ASP A 93 -11.07 0.23 -5.22
C ASP A 93 -10.11 -0.97 -5.15
N ASP A 94 -8.93 -0.85 -5.76
CA ASP A 94 -7.87 -1.86 -5.73
C ASP A 94 -7.46 -2.21 -4.29
N VAL A 95 -7.25 -3.50 -4.06
CA VAL A 95 -6.92 -4.04 -2.75
C VAL A 95 -5.47 -4.50 -2.75
N TYR A 96 -4.68 -3.96 -1.81
CA TYR A 96 -3.32 -4.40 -1.56
C TYR A 96 -3.29 -5.43 -0.43
N TRP A 97 -2.54 -6.52 -0.63
CA TRP A 97 -2.36 -7.57 0.37
C TRP A 97 -0.92 -7.56 0.89
N GLY A 98 -0.71 -7.11 2.13
CA GLY A 98 0.63 -7.01 2.71
C GLY A 98 0.65 -6.55 4.16
N VAL A 99 1.85 -6.54 4.77
CA VAL A 99 2.02 -6.17 6.18
C VAL A 99 1.93 -4.65 6.36
N ASP A 100 2.55 -3.89 5.46
CA ASP A 100 2.62 -2.44 5.49
C ASP A 100 1.90 -1.81 4.28
N PRO A 101 0.80 -1.06 4.48
CA PRO A 101 0.09 -0.37 3.40
C PRO A 101 0.87 0.82 2.80
N GLY A 102 1.99 1.21 3.42
CA GLY A 102 2.83 2.31 2.95
C GLY A 102 2.71 3.58 3.78
N PRO A 103 3.46 4.63 3.38
CA PRO A 103 3.48 5.90 4.08
C PRO A 103 2.19 6.67 3.82
N LEU A 104 1.95 7.62 4.69
CA LEU A 104 0.89 8.62 4.54
C LEU A 104 1.40 9.72 3.60
N CYS A 105 0.49 10.38 2.88
CA CYS A 105 0.84 11.48 1.98
C CYS A 105 1.12 12.76 2.77
N THR A 106 0.38 12.97 3.86
CA THR A 106 0.57 14.09 4.77
C THR A 106 1.65 13.77 5.80
N GLU A 107 2.60 14.69 5.97
CA GLU A 107 3.62 14.56 7.00
C GLU A 107 3.00 14.61 8.40
N ARG A 108 3.56 13.81 9.29
CA ARG A 108 3.10 13.69 10.67
C ARG A 108 3.57 14.90 11.45
N PRO A 109 2.79 15.41 12.42
CA PRO A 109 3.19 16.58 13.20
C PRO A 109 4.52 16.41 13.96
N TRP A 110 4.86 15.18 14.36
CA TRP A 110 6.11 14.86 15.07
C TRP A 110 7.24 14.32 14.16
N GLY A 111 7.05 14.33 12.83
CA GLY A 111 8.05 13.86 11.88
C GLY A 111 8.01 12.35 11.61
N SER A 112 9.16 11.73 11.35
CA SER A 112 9.23 10.37 10.79
C SER A 112 9.03 9.23 11.78
N CYS A 113 9.17 9.47 13.08
CA CYS A 113 9.11 8.45 14.12
C CYS A 113 8.49 8.98 15.42
N CYS A 114 8.01 8.09 16.29
CA CYS A 114 7.53 8.43 17.63
C CYS A 114 7.74 7.26 18.60
N ASP A 115 8.46 7.48 19.69
CA ASP A 115 8.66 6.48 20.75
C ASP A 115 7.45 6.38 21.69
N ARG A 116 6.85 7.52 22.06
CA ARG A 116 5.71 7.61 23.00
C ARG A 116 4.42 8.00 22.30
N ALA A 117 3.93 7.13 21.43
CA ALA A 117 2.66 7.33 20.73
C ALA A 117 1.44 6.94 21.59
N PHE A 118 0.46 7.83 21.66
CA PHE A 118 -0.85 7.55 22.27
C PHE A 118 -1.93 7.59 21.20
N CYS A 119 -2.57 6.45 20.96
CA CYS A 119 -3.55 6.28 19.88
C CYS A 119 -4.91 5.80 20.40
N THR A 120 -5.99 6.24 19.74
CA THR A 120 -7.31 5.63 19.91
C THR A 120 -7.33 4.19 19.39
N LYS A 121 -8.34 3.42 19.80
CA LYS A 121 -8.56 2.04 19.30
C LYS A 121 -9.42 1.98 18.02
N THR A 122 -9.60 3.12 17.35
CA THR A 122 -10.31 3.20 16.06
C THR A 122 -9.39 2.77 14.92
N ASN A 123 -9.95 2.54 13.74
CA ASN A 123 -9.19 2.19 12.55
C ASN A 123 -9.67 3.04 11.36
N PRO A 124 -8.86 4.01 10.87
CA PRO A 124 -7.52 4.37 11.37
C PRO A 124 -7.56 4.99 12.79
N PRO A 125 -6.49 4.87 13.58
CA PRO A 125 -6.42 5.48 14.89
C PRO A 125 -6.19 7.00 14.76
N THR A 126 -6.64 7.77 15.74
CA THR A 126 -6.16 9.13 15.96
C THR A 126 -5.07 9.07 17.02
N CYS A 127 -3.88 9.53 16.68
CA CYS A 127 -2.69 9.45 17.49
C CYS A 127 -2.15 10.84 17.86
N ARG A 128 -1.45 10.92 18.98
CA ARG A 128 -0.56 12.03 19.34
C ARG A 128 0.79 11.47 19.78
N CYS A 129 1.86 12.23 19.61
CA CYS A 129 3.19 11.84 20.07
C CYS A 129 3.59 12.67 21.27
N ALA A 130 3.98 12.02 22.36
CA ALA A 130 4.43 12.69 23.58
C ALA A 130 5.96 12.81 23.66
N ASP A 131 6.70 12.61 22.57
CA ASP A 131 8.15 12.68 22.60
C ASP A 131 8.63 14.09 22.94
N GLU A 132 9.64 14.15 23.80
CA GLU A 132 10.29 15.39 24.22
C GLU A 132 11.50 15.63 23.33
N VAL A 133 11.32 16.49 22.33
CA VAL A 133 12.31 16.76 21.29
C VAL A 133 13.06 18.06 21.56
N ALA A 134 14.23 18.22 20.93
CA ALA A 134 14.96 19.49 20.97
C ALA A 134 14.23 20.62 20.20
N SER A 135 13.48 20.24 19.17
CA SER A 135 12.64 21.14 18.36
C SER A 135 11.54 20.32 17.71
N CYS A 136 10.31 20.86 17.64
CA CYS A 136 9.21 20.20 16.92
C CYS A 136 9.48 20.17 15.40
N ALA A 137 8.86 19.22 14.70
CA ALA A 137 8.91 19.14 13.25
C ALA A 137 8.11 20.30 12.60
N ALA A 138 8.40 20.60 11.34
CA ALA A 138 7.76 21.70 10.61
C ALA A 138 6.24 21.53 10.46
N ALA A 139 5.75 20.29 10.45
CA ALA A 139 4.33 19.98 10.38
C ALA A 139 3.59 20.17 11.73
N CYS A 140 4.30 20.37 12.84
CA CYS A 140 3.68 20.62 14.14
C CYS A 140 3.14 22.06 14.22
N GLN A 141 1.84 22.20 14.46
CA GLN A 141 1.18 23.49 14.63
C GLN A 141 1.26 23.97 16.08
N ASP A 142 1.08 23.08 17.06
CA ASP A 142 1.12 23.39 18.48
C ASP A 142 2.34 22.77 19.18
N CYS A 143 3.46 23.51 19.16
CA CYS A 143 4.72 23.12 19.78
C CYS A 143 4.89 23.77 21.15
N GLN A 144 4.76 22.99 22.22
CA GLN A 144 4.80 23.51 23.60
C GLN A 144 6.11 23.15 24.31
N PRO A 145 6.73 24.07 25.08
CA PRO A 145 7.90 23.77 25.88
C PRO A 145 7.55 22.87 27.08
N VAL A 146 8.48 22.00 27.46
CA VAL A 146 8.36 21.18 28.66
C VAL A 146 8.85 21.99 29.86
N GLU A 147 7.97 22.20 30.83
CA GLU A 147 8.27 22.95 32.03
C GLU A 147 9.43 22.30 32.81
N SER A 148 10.39 23.12 33.24
CA SER A 148 11.56 22.67 34.02
C SER A 148 12.48 21.66 33.32
N SER A 149 12.45 21.57 31.99
CA SER A 149 13.42 20.78 31.22
C SER A 149 14.75 21.53 31.03
N GLU A 150 15.86 20.88 31.42
CA GLU A 150 17.22 21.35 31.13
C GLU A 150 18.04 20.22 30.48
N PRO A 151 18.46 20.36 29.20
CA PRO A 151 18.22 21.48 28.28
C PRO A 151 16.73 21.62 27.89
N PRO A 152 16.29 22.78 27.36
CA PRO A 152 14.90 22.99 26.94
C PRO A 152 14.43 21.91 25.96
N ARG A 153 13.28 21.32 26.25
CA ARG A 153 12.58 20.35 25.40
C ARG A 153 11.21 20.86 25.01
N TYR A 154 10.68 20.30 23.93
CA TYR A 154 9.37 20.63 23.39
C TYR A 154 8.58 19.36 23.09
N VAL A 155 7.26 19.45 23.16
CA VAL A 155 6.33 18.39 22.81
C VAL A 155 5.31 18.95 21.82
N CYS A 156 5.08 18.22 20.73
CA CYS A 156 4.01 18.55 19.79
C CYS A 156 2.66 18.08 20.33
N GLN A 157 1.67 18.97 20.41
CA GLN A 157 0.33 18.65 20.94
C GLN A 157 -0.67 18.26 19.85
N ASP A 158 -0.27 18.34 18.58
CA ASP A 158 -1.12 18.01 17.46
C ASP A 158 -1.60 16.55 17.49
N GLN A 159 -2.84 16.37 17.06
CA GLN A 159 -3.42 15.06 16.80
C GLN A 159 -3.34 14.77 15.30
N PHE A 160 -3.15 13.50 14.99
CA PHE A 160 -2.99 13.03 13.63
C PHE A 160 -3.79 11.74 13.43
N THR A 161 -4.62 11.69 12.40
CA THR A 161 -5.36 10.48 12.04
C THR A 161 -4.50 9.61 11.14
N GLY A 162 -4.15 8.42 11.63
CA GLY A 162 -3.27 7.46 10.99
C GLY A 162 -2.40 6.73 12.02
N GLN A 163 -1.72 5.66 11.59
CA GLN A 163 -0.69 5.01 12.41
C GLN A 163 0.32 6.05 12.91
N PRO A 164 1.02 5.90 14.05
CA PRO A 164 1.94 6.92 14.58
C PRO A 164 3.34 6.95 13.95
N GLY A 165 3.68 5.94 13.15
CA GLY A 165 5.01 5.75 12.58
C GLY A 165 5.84 4.75 13.38
N PRO A 166 7.06 4.42 12.93
CA PRO A 166 7.97 3.57 13.67
C PRO A 166 8.48 4.27 14.94
N SER A 167 9.03 3.49 15.87
CA SER A 167 9.80 4.03 17.01
C SER A 167 11.08 4.71 16.51
N CYS A 168 11.49 5.78 17.20
CA CYS A 168 12.73 6.50 16.90
C CYS A 168 13.95 5.74 17.40
N THR A 169 13.81 5.06 18.54
CA THR A 169 14.85 4.23 19.12
C THR A 169 14.75 2.80 18.59
N PRO A 170 15.84 2.23 18.02
CA PRO A 170 15.84 0.85 17.61
C PRO A 170 15.78 -0.08 18.84
N ASP A 171 15.05 -1.18 18.72
CA ASP A 171 14.97 -2.18 19.78
C ASP A 171 16.36 -2.76 20.10
N ALA A 172 16.78 -2.67 21.35
CA ALA A 172 18.12 -3.08 21.80
C ALA A 172 18.33 -4.61 21.86
N TYR A 173 17.37 -5.41 21.42
CA TYR A 173 17.40 -6.88 21.48
C TYR A 173 17.10 -7.47 20.09
N ASN A 174 18.15 -7.94 19.43
CA ASN A 174 18.06 -8.95 18.36
C ASN A 174 18.29 -10.34 18.98
#